data_AF-A0A0G0P7C4-F1
#
_entry.id   AF-A0A0G0P7C4-F1
#
_cell.length_a   1.000
_cell.length_b   1.000
_cell.length_c   1.000
_cell.angle_alpha   90.00
_cell.angle_beta   90.00
_cell.angle_gamma   90.00
#
_symmetry.space_group_name_H-M   'P 1'
#
loop_
_entity.id
_entity.type
_entity.pdbx_description
1 polymer ?
#
loop_
_entity_poly.entity_id
_entity_poly.type
_entity_poly.pdbx_seq_one_letter_code
_entity_poly.pdbx_strand_id
1 'polypeptide(L)'
;MKRPPTGAVFEMKQMKQVDFYRDALVRLNDEVGTILQLVEEHNKKSERKIGFWASLRMILPVVEAVSNVAGETPQEFLGKHLDVKTPHLAWDLFRHSLIHGDYLQHGKYQSKEVGWGVIMMGQGHINASGHIGIDVISLYEKLREFLEDEVAKNDQTSIEIEVGVLYTTPKIQIIDDFSKL
;
A
#
# COMPACT_ATOMS: atom_id res chain seq x y z
N MET A 1 4.60 -7.66 -13.96
CA MET A 1 3.59 -6.81 -14.64
C MET A 1 2.20 -7.31 -14.29
N LYS A 2 1.31 -6.40 -13.89
CA LYS A 2 -0.12 -6.67 -13.73
C LYS A 2 -0.69 -7.09 -15.10
N ARG A 3 -1.67 -8.00 -15.10
CA ARG A 3 -2.38 -8.41 -16.32
C ARG A 3 -3.76 -7.77 -16.30
N PRO A 4 -4.20 -7.13 -17.39
CA PRO A 4 -5.55 -6.60 -17.45
C PRO A 4 -6.57 -7.76 -17.40
N PRO A 5 -7.81 -7.48 -16.97
CA PRO A 5 -8.91 -8.44 -17.07
C PRO A 5 -9.08 -8.95 -18.50
N THR A 6 -9.57 -10.18 -18.65
CA THR A 6 -9.83 -10.75 -19.99
C THR A 6 -10.79 -9.87 -20.79
N GLY A 7 -10.39 -9.48 -22.00
CA GLY A 7 -11.18 -8.61 -22.87
C GLY A 7 -11.00 -7.11 -22.61
N ALA A 8 -10.04 -6.73 -21.75
CA ALA A 8 -9.74 -5.35 -21.43
C ALA A 8 -8.25 -5.02 -21.62
N VAL A 9 -7.97 -3.72 -21.70
CA VAL A 9 -6.63 -3.13 -21.62
C VAL A 9 -6.61 -2.11 -20.48
N PHE A 10 -5.42 -1.81 -19.93
CA PHE A 10 -5.30 -0.70 -19.00
C PHE A 10 -5.31 0.62 -19.78
N GLU A 11 -6.06 1.58 -19.26
CA GLU A 11 -6.00 2.96 -19.71
C GLU A 11 -4.82 3.65 -19.02
N MET A 12 -3.93 4.24 -19.82
CA MET A 12 -2.73 4.92 -19.35
C MET A 12 -2.91 6.43 -19.48
N LYS A 13 -2.50 7.17 -18.45
CA LYS A 13 -2.43 8.63 -18.46
C LYS A 13 -0.97 9.05 -18.41
N GLN A 14 -0.55 9.90 -19.36
CA GLN A 14 0.74 10.56 -19.27
C GLN A 14 0.68 11.71 -18.27
N MET A 15 1.66 11.76 -17.38
CA MET A 15 1.86 12.88 -16.46
C MET A 15 3.34 13.00 -16.08
N LYS A 16 3.70 14.13 -15.47
CA LYS A 16 5.06 14.31 -14.97
C LYS A 16 5.24 13.58 -13.66
N GLN A 17 6.42 13.02 -13.45
CA GLN A 17 6.74 12.26 -12.24
C GLN A 17 6.57 13.08 -10.96
N VAL A 18 7.05 14.33 -10.94
CA VAL A 18 6.83 15.24 -9.79
C VAL A 18 5.36 15.49 -9.49
N ASP A 19 4.50 15.57 -10.51
CA ASP A 19 3.07 15.81 -10.31
C ASP A 19 2.42 14.57 -9.69
N PHE A 20 2.84 13.37 -10.11
CA PHE A 20 2.38 12.12 -9.51
C PHE A 20 2.76 12.05 -8.02
N TYR A 21 4.03 12.33 -7.68
CA TYR A 21 4.46 12.29 -6.28
C TYR A 21 3.82 13.38 -5.43
N ARG A 22 3.57 14.58 -6.00
CA ARG A 22 2.84 15.65 -5.31
C ARG A 22 1.41 15.22 -5.01
N ASP A 23 0.70 14.64 -5.98
CA ASP A 23 -0.66 14.14 -5.79
C ASP A 23 -0.69 12.99 -4.76
N ALA A 24 0.27 12.07 -4.82
CA ALA A 24 0.42 10.99 -3.86
C ALA A 24 0.69 11.52 -2.44
N LEU A 25 1.53 12.55 -2.30
CA LEU A 25 1.85 13.19 -1.02
C LEU A 25 0.63 13.90 -0.42
N VAL A 26 -0.12 14.65 -1.23
CA VAL A 26 -1.38 15.30 -0.81
C VAL A 26 -2.35 14.24 -0.30
N ARG A 27 -2.57 13.17 -1.07
CA ARG A 27 -3.43 12.06 -0.64
C ARG A 27 -2.94 11.41 0.66
N LEU A 28 -1.64 11.17 0.77
CA LEU A 28 -1.05 10.57 1.96
C LEU A 28 -1.32 11.43 3.19
N ASN A 29 -1.10 12.75 3.11
CA ASN A 29 -1.30 13.66 4.23
C ASN A 29 -2.80 13.85 4.55
N ASP A 30 -3.60 14.20 3.55
CA ASP A 30 -4.98 14.67 3.74
C ASP A 30 -5.96 13.53 4.00
N GLU A 31 -5.74 12.35 3.40
CA GLU A 31 -6.59 11.18 3.62
C GLU A 31 -6.00 10.28 4.70
N VAL A 32 -4.80 9.73 4.44
CA VAL A 32 -4.24 8.68 5.30
C VAL A 32 -3.80 9.26 6.64
N GLY A 33 -3.06 10.37 6.64
CA GLY A 33 -2.59 11.06 7.84
C GLY A 33 -3.75 11.47 8.75
N THR A 34 -4.79 12.10 8.18
CA THR A 34 -6.01 12.44 8.91
C THR A 34 -6.65 11.24 9.59
N ILE A 35 -6.82 10.12 8.87
CA ILE A 35 -7.45 8.93 9.46
C ILE A 35 -6.55 8.31 10.53
N LEU A 36 -5.23 8.25 10.32
CA LEU A 36 -4.29 7.76 11.33
C LEU A 36 -4.37 8.59 12.61
N GLN A 37 -4.44 9.93 12.48
CA GLN A 37 -4.60 10.83 13.62
C GLN A 37 -5.91 10.53 14.38
N LEU A 38 -7.04 10.42 13.67
CA LEU A 38 -8.33 10.11 14.29
C LEU A 38 -8.32 8.74 14.99
N VAL A 39 -7.68 7.74 14.39
CA VAL A 39 -7.49 6.42 14.99
C VAL A 39 -6.65 6.50 16.25
N GLU A 40 -5.56 7.26 16.23
CA GLU A 40 -4.68 7.44 17.39
C GLU A 40 -5.44 8.17 18.53
N GLU A 41 -6.17 9.23 18.22
CA GLU A 41 -6.99 9.97 19.17
C GLU A 41 -8.09 9.10 19.79
N HIS A 42 -8.79 8.30 18.98
CA HIS A 42 -9.77 7.33 19.48
C HIS A 42 -9.09 6.29 20.37
N ASN A 43 -7.96 5.74 19.94
CA ASN A 43 -7.22 4.72 20.68
C ASN A 43 -6.63 5.26 21.98
N LYS A 44 -6.36 6.56 22.12
CA LYS A 44 -5.97 7.15 23.41
C LYS A 44 -7.12 7.19 24.42
N LYS A 45 -8.37 7.32 23.96
CA LYS A 45 -9.56 7.58 24.81
C LYS A 45 -10.45 6.36 25.05
N SER A 46 -10.35 5.34 24.21
CA SER A 46 -11.28 4.19 24.21
C SER A 46 -10.64 2.92 24.77
N GLU A 47 -11.41 2.13 25.52
CA GLU A 47 -10.98 0.77 25.93
C GLU A 47 -10.88 -0.16 24.72
N ARG A 48 -11.86 -0.09 23.81
CA ARG A 48 -11.83 -0.81 22.53
C ARG A 48 -11.05 -0.01 21.48
N LYS A 49 -9.84 -0.47 21.19
CA LYS A 49 -8.98 0.11 20.16
C LYS A 49 -9.48 -0.25 18.76
N ILE A 50 -9.37 0.67 17.82
CA ILE A 50 -9.50 0.39 16.38
C ILE A 50 -8.33 -0.47 15.96
N GLY A 51 -8.65 -1.55 15.23
CA GLY A 51 -7.69 -2.55 14.79
C GLY A 51 -6.70 -1.98 13.77
N PHE A 52 -5.43 -2.31 14.00
CA PHE A 52 -4.26 -1.85 13.27
C PHE A 52 -4.26 -2.20 11.76
N TRP A 53 -5.05 -3.20 11.34
CA TRP A 53 -5.18 -3.63 9.95
C TRP A 53 -5.83 -2.60 9.04
N ALA A 54 -6.79 -1.82 9.55
CA ALA A 54 -7.41 -0.75 8.77
C ALA A 54 -6.37 0.27 8.31
N SER A 55 -5.42 0.59 9.20
CA SER A 55 -4.34 1.52 8.91
C SER A 55 -3.37 1.00 7.85
N LEU A 56 -2.99 -0.27 7.93
CA LEU A 56 -2.14 -0.92 6.93
C LEU A 56 -2.81 -0.94 5.53
N ARG A 57 -4.13 -1.14 5.48
CA ARG A 57 -4.94 -1.13 4.25
C ARG A 57 -4.99 0.23 3.56
N MET A 58 -4.77 1.32 4.29
CA MET A 58 -4.69 2.66 3.70
C MET A 58 -3.31 2.94 3.12
N ILE A 59 -2.24 2.50 3.81
CA ILE A 59 -0.86 2.81 3.42
C ILE A 59 -0.37 1.93 2.26
N LEU A 60 -0.55 0.61 2.34
CA LEU A 60 0.08 -0.30 1.38
C LEU A 60 -0.39 -0.16 -0.08
N PRO A 61 -1.63 0.27 -0.39
CA PRO A 61 -1.99 0.66 -1.75
C PRO A 61 -1.19 1.87 -2.27
N VAL A 62 -0.88 2.84 -1.41
CA VAL A 62 -0.03 3.98 -1.79
C VAL A 62 1.40 3.49 -2.05
N VAL A 63 1.92 2.58 -1.22
CA VAL A 63 3.22 1.91 -1.47
C VAL A 63 3.23 1.18 -2.81
N GLU A 64 2.16 0.45 -3.16
CA GLU A 64 2.06 -0.22 -4.47
C GLU A 64 2.12 0.79 -5.62
N ALA A 65 1.40 1.90 -5.52
CA ALA A 65 1.37 2.92 -6.56
C ALA A 65 2.74 3.63 -6.72
N VAL A 66 3.34 4.05 -5.60
CA VAL A 66 4.62 4.77 -5.57
C VAL A 66 5.76 3.88 -6.03
N SER A 67 5.82 2.63 -5.58
CA SER A 67 6.86 1.68 -6.01
C SER A 67 6.84 1.44 -7.52
N ASN A 68 5.67 1.30 -8.14
CA ASN A 68 5.56 1.15 -9.59
C ASN A 68 6.15 2.35 -10.34
N VAL A 69 5.90 3.58 -9.86
CA VAL A 69 6.45 4.81 -10.47
C VAL A 69 7.94 4.96 -10.22
N ALA A 70 8.43 4.51 -9.05
CA ALA A 70 9.85 4.42 -8.75
C ALA A 70 10.59 3.34 -9.56
N GLY A 71 9.87 2.52 -10.34
CA GLY A 71 10.46 1.42 -11.11
C GLY A 71 10.86 0.22 -10.24
N GLU A 72 10.25 0.07 -9.07
CA GLU A 72 10.55 -0.98 -8.09
C GLU A 72 9.34 -1.86 -7.83
N THR A 73 9.59 -3.09 -7.39
CA THR A 73 8.52 -3.91 -6.80
C THR A 73 8.14 -3.37 -5.41
N PRO A 74 6.91 -3.59 -4.93
CA PRO A 74 6.52 -3.17 -3.58
C PRO A 74 7.43 -3.73 -2.49
N GLN A 75 7.95 -4.95 -2.67
CA GLN A 75 8.90 -5.58 -1.74
C GLN A 75 10.25 -4.85 -1.72
N GLU A 76 10.80 -4.51 -2.88
CA GLU A 76 12.04 -3.73 -2.96
C GLU A 76 11.87 -2.37 -2.29
N PHE A 77 10.75 -1.69 -2.57
CA PHE A 77 10.45 -0.38 -2.03
C PHE A 77 10.31 -0.41 -0.50
N LEU A 78 9.56 -1.39 0.03
CA LEU A 78 9.41 -1.62 1.47
C LEU A 78 10.76 -1.82 2.16
N GLY A 79 11.67 -2.58 1.54
CA GLY A 79 12.98 -2.86 2.13
C GLY A 79 13.95 -1.68 2.04
N LYS A 80 14.03 -1.03 0.88
CA LYS A 80 15.03 0.02 0.60
C LYS A 80 14.68 1.37 1.22
N HIS A 81 13.42 1.79 1.10
CA HIS A 81 13.01 3.15 1.45
C HIS A 81 12.22 3.19 2.77
N LEU A 82 11.49 2.11 3.09
CA LEU A 82 10.63 2.07 4.27
C LEU A 82 11.22 1.23 5.42
N ASP A 83 12.43 0.68 5.26
CA ASP A 83 13.18 -0.06 6.29
C ASP A 83 12.43 -1.28 6.85
N VAL A 84 11.58 -1.90 6.02
CA VAL A 84 10.91 -3.14 6.38
C VAL A 84 11.92 -4.28 6.27
N LYS A 85 12.30 -4.85 7.43
CA LYS A 85 13.34 -5.87 7.54
C LYS A 85 13.07 -7.15 6.74
N THR A 86 11.80 -7.52 6.57
CA THR A 86 11.38 -8.74 5.87
C THR A 86 10.32 -8.39 4.83
N PRO A 87 10.68 -7.66 3.76
CA PRO A 87 9.69 -7.00 2.92
C PRO A 87 8.87 -7.97 2.06
N HIS A 88 9.45 -9.10 1.64
CA HIS A 88 8.71 -10.14 0.93
C HIS A 88 7.62 -10.76 1.80
N LEU A 89 7.98 -11.17 3.01
CA LEU A 89 7.02 -11.77 3.95
C LEU A 89 5.97 -10.75 4.40
N ALA A 90 6.37 -9.48 4.57
CA ALA A 90 5.47 -8.37 4.84
C ALA A 90 4.50 -8.10 3.67
N TRP A 91 4.94 -8.23 2.43
CA TRP A 91 4.04 -8.04 1.29
C TRP A 91 3.06 -9.21 1.13
N ASP A 92 3.55 -10.44 1.23
CA ASP A 92 2.76 -11.64 1.00
C ASP A 92 1.66 -11.80 2.05
N LEU A 93 1.98 -11.59 3.33
CA LEU A 93 1.00 -11.71 4.41
C LEU A 93 -0.03 -10.55 4.38
N PHE A 94 0.33 -9.36 3.89
CA PHE A 94 -0.64 -8.30 3.59
C PHE A 94 -1.60 -8.72 2.46
N ARG A 95 -1.09 -9.20 1.33
CA ARG A 95 -1.95 -9.58 0.19
C ARG A 95 -2.90 -10.72 0.58
N HIS A 96 -2.46 -11.65 1.42
CA HIS A 96 -3.33 -12.71 1.94
C HIS A 96 -4.34 -12.21 2.97
N SER A 97 -4.01 -11.24 3.83
CA SER A 97 -4.96 -10.72 4.84
C SER A 97 -6.18 -10.04 4.21
N LEU A 98 -6.03 -9.45 3.03
CA LEU A 98 -7.13 -8.87 2.25
C LEU A 98 -8.13 -9.91 1.73
N ILE A 99 -7.69 -11.15 1.50
CA ILE A 99 -8.52 -12.19 0.86
C ILE A 99 -9.30 -13.01 1.90
N HIS A 100 -8.78 -13.11 3.12
CA HIS A 100 -9.24 -14.10 4.10
C HIS A 100 -9.87 -13.51 5.37
N GLY A 101 -10.50 -12.33 5.31
CA GLY A 101 -11.33 -11.85 6.43
C GLY A 101 -10.57 -11.52 7.72
N ASP A 102 -9.38 -10.93 7.61
CA ASP A 102 -8.59 -10.41 8.73
C ASP A 102 -8.06 -11.43 9.75
N TYR A 103 -8.04 -12.73 9.44
CA TYR A 103 -7.31 -13.68 10.28
C TYR A 103 -5.82 -13.32 10.33
N LEU A 104 -5.23 -13.41 11.52
CA LEU A 104 -3.79 -13.27 11.70
C LEU A 104 -3.08 -14.35 10.87
N GLN A 105 -2.41 -13.91 9.81
CA GLN A 105 -1.68 -14.79 8.92
C GLN A 105 -0.29 -15.08 9.51
N HIS A 106 0.24 -16.25 9.19
CA HIS A 106 1.60 -16.65 9.53
C HIS A 106 2.32 -17.18 8.29
N GLY A 107 3.63 -16.98 8.24
CA GLY A 107 4.52 -17.66 7.31
C GLY A 107 5.12 -18.90 7.98
N LYS A 108 5.21 -20.01 7.26
CA LYS A 108 5.86 -21.22 7.77
C LYS A 108 6.90 -21.75 6.80
N TYR A 109 8.08 -22.06 7.32
CA TYR A 109 9.13 -22.75 6.58
C TYR A 109 9.74 -23.83 7.46
N GLN A 110 9.61 -25.10 7.03
CA GLN A 110 9.98 -26.27 7.82
C GLN A 110 9.27 -26.26 9.19
N SER A 111 10.01 -26.37 10.30
CA SER A 111 9.49 -26.32 11.68
C SER A 111 9.41 -24.91 12.26
N LYS A 112 9.75 -23.87 11.48
CA LYS A 112 9.73 -22.47 11.92
C LYS A 112 8.46 -21.79 11.43
N GLU A 113 7.80 -21.10 12.35
CA GLU A 113 6.63 -20.27 12.09
C GLU A 113 6.94 -18.82 12.45
N VAL A 114 6.45 -17.91 11.62
CA VAL A 114 6.56 -16.46 11.83
C VAL A 114 5.14 -15.90 11.76
N GLY A 115 4.65 -15.43 12.90
CA GLY A 115 3.43 -14.66 12.99
C GLY A 115 3.61 -13.22 12.52
N TRP A 116 2.49 -12.56 12.27
CA TRP A 116 2.44 -11.15 11.91
C TRP A 116 1.72 -10.34 12.99
N GLY A 117 2.25 -9.16 13.30
CA GLY A 117 1.55 -8.10 14.03
C GLY A 117 1.63 -6.76 13.28
N VAL A 118 0.57 -5.96 13.38
CA VAL A 118 0.62 -4.53 13.02
C VAL A 118 0.59 -3.74 14.32
N ILE A 119 1.49 -2.77 14.46
CA ILE A 119 1.61 -1.89 15.62
C ILE A 119 1.50 -0.42 15.18
N MET A 120 1.21 0.46 16.12
CA MET A 120 1.19 1.91 15.93
C MET A 120 1.95 2.53 17.11
N MET A 121 3.28 2.56 17.04
CA MET A 121 4.12 3.06 18.13
C MET A 121 5.14 4.12 17.70
N GLY A 122 5.40 4.26 16.39
CA GLY A 122 6.45 5.13 15.86
C GLY A 122 7.86 4.66 16.20
N GLN A 123 8.06 3.35 16.47
CA GLN A 123 9.36 2.80 16.92
C GLN A 123 10.09 1.99 15.85
N GLY A 124 9.62 2.05 14.60
CA GLY A 124 10.19 1.29 13.48
C GLY A 124 9.72 -0.16 13.43
N HIS A 125 10.20 -0.89 12.43
CA HIS A 125 9.77 -2.27 12.18
C HIS A 125 10.56 -3.27 13.02
N ILE A 126 9.83 -4.10 13.78
CA ILE A 126 10.40 -5.05 14.73
C ILE A 126 10.32 -6.45 14.14
N ASN A 127 11.41 -7.21 14.25
CA ASN A 127 11.40 -8.65 14.00
C ASN A 127 12.00 -9.30 15.24
N ALA A 128 11.19 -10.05 15.99
CA ALA A 128 11.59 -10.78 17.20
C ALA A 128 11.20 -12.25 17.04
N SER A 129 11.73 -13.13 17.88
CA SER A 129 11.60 -14.61 17.83
C SER A 129 10.21 -15.12 17.43
N GLY A 130 9.95 -15.24 16.13
CA GLY A 130 8.68 -15.75 15.57
C GLY A 130 7.62 -14.70 15.22
N HIS A 131 7.90 -13.40 15.24
CA HIS A 131 6.92 -12.35 14.87
C HIS A 131 7.55 -11.19 14.09
N ILE A 132 6.86 -10.75 13.04
CA ILE A 132 7.13 -9.48 12.34
C ILE A 132 6.11 -8.45 12.80
N GLY A 133 6.59 -7.33 13.34
CA GLY A 133 5.81 -6.15 13.70
C GLY A 133 5.97 -5.06 12.65
N ILE A 134 4.89 -4.74 11.95
CA ILE A 134 4.84 -3.59 11.04
C ILE A 134 4.27 -2.38 11.79
N ASP A 135 5.10 -1.36 11.96
CA ASP A 135 4.70 -0.08 12.53
C ASP A 135 4.12 0.83 11.46
N VAL A 136 2.81 1.05 11.51
CA VAL A 136 2.10 1.87 10.53
C VAL A 136 2.55 3.32 10.57
N ILE A 137 2.86 3.86 11.75
CA ILE A 137 3.29 5.26 11.87
C ILE A 137 4.65 5.42 11.21
N SER A 138 5.59 4.51 11.48
CA SER A 138 6.90 4.54 10.82
C SER A 138 6.80 4.30 9.32
N LEU A 139 5.88 3.45 8.84
CA LEU A 139 5.62 3.31 7.39
C LEU A 139 5.13 4.62 6.78
N TYR A 140 4.16 5.26 7.43
CA TYR A 140 3.58 6.53 6.99
C TYR A 140 4.64 7.63 6.91
N GLU A 141 5.42 7.81 7.99
CA GLU A 141 6.46 8.84 8.06
C GLU A 141 7.53 8.65 7.00
N LYS A 142 8.05 7.43 6.84
CA LYS A 142 9.08 7.12 5.82
C LYS A 142 8.56 7.27 4.40
N LEU A 143 7.30 6.88 4.14
CA LEU A 143 6.69 7.09 2.83
C LEU A 143 6.49 8.57 2.52
N ARG A 144 6.08 9.35 3.53
CA ARG A 144 5.95 10.81 3.40
C ARG A 144 7.32 11.45 3.13
N GLU A 145 8.34 11.11 3.89
CA GLU A 145 9.72 11.58 3.69
C GLU A 145 10.22 11.27 2.28
N PHE A 146 10.03 10.03 1.82
CA PHE A 146 10.38 9.64 0.45
C PHE A 146 9.69 10.53 -0.60
N LEU A 147 8.38 10.74 -0.45
CA LEU A 147 7.61 11.56 -1.40
C LEU A 147 8.02 13.04 -1.35
N GLU A 148 8.29 13.59 -0.17
CA GLU A 148 8.80 14.95 -0.01
C GLU A 148 10.15 15.12 -0.71
N ASP A 149 11.07 14.17 -0.55
CA ASP A 149 12.37 14.16 -1.22
C ASP A 149 12.23 14.06 -2.75
N GLU A 150 11.36 13.18 -3.25
CA GLU A 150 11.10 13.05 -4.69
C GLU A 150 10.44 14.30 -5.28
N VAL A 151 9.52 14.94 -4.56
CA VAL A 151 8.92 16.21 -4.98
C VAL A 151 9.98 17.31 -5.01
N ALA A 152 10.89 17.35 -4.03
CA ALA A 152 11.97 18.33 -3.97
C ALA A 152 12.98 18.21 -5.13
N LYS A 153 13.20 16.99 -5.65
CA LYS A 153 14.01 16.78 -6.87
C LYS A 153 13.41 17.45 -8.10
N ASN A 154 12.10 17.68 -8.09
CA ASN A 154 11.35 18.35 -9.16
C ASN A 154 11.52 17.69 -10.54
N ASP A 155 11.57 16.35 -10.58
CA ASP A 155 11.74 15.60 -11.82
C ASP A 155 10.51 15.76 -12.75
N GLN A 156 10.74 16.38 -13.90
CA GLN A 156 9.72 16.66 -14.91
C GLN A 156 9.56 15.51 -15.93
N THR A 157 10.26 14.39 -15.74
CA THR A 157 10.20 13.23 -16.64
C THR A 157 8.76 12.77 -16.82
N SER A 158 8.38 12.54 -18.09
CA SER A 158 7.06 12.03 -18.43
C SER A 158 6.99 10.54 -18.11
N ILE A 159 5.96 10.15 -17.38
CA ILE A 159 5.68 8.77 -16.99
C ILE A 159 4.25 8.41 -17.38
N GLU A 160 3.98 7.11 -17.52
CA GLU A 160 2.65 6.58 -17.80
C GLU A 160 2.07 5.90 -16.55
N ILE A 161 0.89 6.33 -16.15
CA ILE A 161 0.18 5.81 -14.97
C ILE A 161 -1.08 5.08 -15.41
N GLU A 162 -1.30 3.88 -14.88
CA GLU A 162 -2.55 3.15 -15.04
C GLU A 162 -3.68 3.89 -14.30
N VAL A 163 -4.69 4.39 -15.03
CA VAL A 163 -5.82 5.16 -14.47
C VAL A 163 -7.17 4.48 -14.66
N GLY A 164 -7.25 3.46 -15.51
CA GLY A 164 -8.53 2.83 -15.84
C GLY A 164 -8.39 1.44 -16.46
N VAL A 165 -9.54 0.81 -16.65
CA VAL A 165 -9.68 -0.47 -17.35
C VAL A 165 -10.66 -0.26 -18.50
N LEU A 166 -10.15 -0.34 -19.74
CA LEU A 166 -10.92 -0.17 -20.95
C LEU A 166 -11.31 -1.53 -21.51
N TYR A 167 -12.61 -1.86 -21.48
CA TYR A 167 -13.14 -3.08 -22.09
C TYR A 167 -13.24 -2.92 -23.62
N THR A 168 -12.26 -3.46 -24.34
CA THR A 168 -12.21 -3.40 -25.82
C THR A 168 -12.93 -4.58 -26.47
N THR A 169 -12.97 -5.73 -25.79
CA THR A 169 -13.71 -6.94 -26.20
C THR A 169 -14.43 -7.56 -24.99
N PRO A 170 -15.39 -6.82 -24.39
CA PRO A 170 -16.09 -7.29 -23.20
C PRO A 170 -16.88 -8.56 -23.46
N LYS A 171 -17.02 -9.39 -22.42
CA LYS A 171 -18.01 -10.48 -22.41
C LYS A 171 -19.42 -9.89 -22.43
N ILE A 172 -20.38 -10.62 -22.99
CA ILE A 172 -21.80 -10.22 -23.06
C ILE A 172 -22.34 -9.76 -21.70
N GLN A 173 -22.01 -10.48 -20.62
CA GLN A 173 -22.41 -10.10 -19.25
C GLN A 173 -21.97 -8.67 -18.88
N ILE A 174 -20.76 -8.26 -19.26
CA ILE A 174 -20.26 -6.91 -18.98
C ILE A 174 -21.06 -5.89 -19.79
N ILE A 175 -21.34 -6.18 -21.06
CA ILE A 175 -22.18 -5.33 -21.93
C ILE A 175 -23.57 -5.17 -21.30
N ASP A 176 -24.19 -6.27 -20.89
CA ASP A 176 -25.51 -6.28 -20.27
C ASP A 176 -25.54 -5.46 -18.97
N ASP A 177 -24.49 -5.56 -18.14
CA ASP A 177 -24.38 -4.79 -16.89
C ASP A 177 -24.25 -3.29 -17.17
N PHE A 178 -23.43 -2.88 -18.15
CA PHE A 178 -23.32 -1.47 -18.54
C PHE A 178 -24.59 -0.91 -19.17
N SER A 179 -25.37 -1.72 -19.87
CA SER A 179 -26.64 -1.27 -20.50
C SER A 179 -27.75 -0.93 -19.49
N LYS A 180 -27.58 -1.32 -18.22
CA LYS A 180 -28.55 -1.07 -17.13
C LYS A 180 -28.21 0.16 -16.29
N LEU A 181 -27.05 0.80 -16.51
CA LEU A 181 -26.63 2.02 -15.83
C LEU A 181 -27.30 3.24 -16.47
#